data_AF-A0A1E8E6D6-F1
#
_entry.id   AF-A0A1E8E6D6-F1
#
_cell.length_a   1.000
_cell.length_b   1.000
_cell.length_c   1.000
_cell.angle_alpha   90.00
_cell.angle_beta   90.00
_cell.angle_gamma   90.00
#
_symmetry.space_group_name_H-M   'P 1'
#
loop_
_entity.id
_entity.type
_entity.pdbx_description
1 polymer ?
#
loop_
_entity_poly.entity_id
_entity_poly.type
_entity_poly.pdbx_seq_one_letter_code
_entity_poly.pdbx_strand_id
1 'polypeptide(L)'
;MNRYPIALSTLSLLLAACGSTEQSKEYQANLASESPVAHKTEFQNSATSWSRQATGNFKALLPCDHCEQHVIHLRMNDNQTFQLSDIKRWKQRHRENLVTGTIHAAQDNKQPQHLSQTTANEWLLNTENGEVYARIQLTTHGLKFNLYKQKNIKDQPKIETQVFLHPVESMKVSNALKHVDIQAEHVQNIEVKELNDPVMAHDYFLAIHNQSNQALQLHASDLILLDQQYQEYAAVVDPQFLVPIPAQQKQWIKVSFYYPTSVQADVIKIK
;
A
#
# COMPACT_ATOMS: atom_id res chain seq x y z
N MET A 1 53.47 48.96 9.03
CA MET A 1 53.65 48.26 10.32
C MET A 1 52.32 47.62 10.72
N ASN A 2 52.42 46.39 11.20
CA ASN A 2 51.43 45.52 11.86
C ASN A 2 50.18 45.01 11.11
N ARG A 3 50.32 43.74 10.72
CA ARG A 3 49.31 42.73 10.41
C ARG A 3 48.85 42.06 11.71
N TYR A 4 47.59 41.65 11.80
CA TYR A 4 47.17 40.40 12.46
C TYR A 4 45.95 39.83 11.72
N PRO A 5 46.04 38.64 11.11
CA PRO A 5 44.86 37.89 10.66
C PRO A 5 44.31 37.03 11.81
N ILE A 6 43.00 37.08 12.03
CA ILE A 6 42.31 36.11 12.88
C ILE A 6 42.14 34.83 12.06
N ALA A 7 42.86 33.80 12.46
CA ALA A 7 42.67 32.44 11.99
C ALA A 7 41.55 31.79 12.81
N LEU A 8 40.46 31.34 12.16
CA LEU A 8 39.59 30.32 12.75
C LEU A 8 39.97 28.97 12.16
N SER A 9 40.56 28.14 13.01
CA SER A 9 40.95 26.77 12.74
C SER A 9 39.72 25.88 12.56
N THR A 10 39.63 25.22 11.41
CA THR A 10 38.76 24.07 11.19
C THR A 10 39.27 22.89 12.01
N LEU A 11 38.49 22.41 12.97
CA LEU A 11 38.77 21.15 13.66
C LEU A 11 38.19 20.00 12.81
N SER A 12 39.04 19.37 12.01
CA SER A 12 38.72 18.13 11.27
C SER A 12 38.90 16.93 12.19
N LEU A 13 37.80 16.29 12.58
CA LEU A 13 37.83 14.95 13.18
C LEU A 13 37.75 13.90 12.06
N LEU A 14 38.92 13.38 11.70
CA LEU A 14 39.09 12.17 10.91
C LEU A 14 38.80 10.96 11.79
N LEU A 15 37.69 10.26 11.54
CA LEU A 15 37.54 8.86 11.93
C LEU A 15 37.62 8.01 10.67
N ALA A 16 38.83 7.52 10.41
CA ALA A 16 39.06 6.44 9.48
C ALA A 16 38.96 5.12 10.25
N ALA A 17 38.02 4.27 9.85
CA ALA A 17 38.10 2.83 10.07
C ALA A 17 37.55 2.14 8.82
N CYS A 18 38.46 1.48 8.10
CA CYS A 18 38.17 0.58 7.00
C CYS A 18 37.39 -0.63 7.50
N GLY A 19 36.36 -1.02 6.74
CA GLY A 19 35.68 -2.30 6.88
C GLY A 19 34.78 -2.49 5.66
N SER A 20 35.23 -3.30 4.72
CA SER A 20 34.49 -3.73 3.54
C SER A 20 33.14 -4.32 3.93
N THR A 21 32.04 -3.67 3.56
CA THR A 21 30.70 -4.25 3.74
C THR A 21 30.43 -5.27 2.63
N GLU A 22 30.58 -6.54 3.00
CA GLU A 22 29.88 -7.66 2.38
C GLU A 22 28.36 -7.39 2.37
N GLN A 23 27.70 -7.81 1.29
CA GLN A 23 26.24 -7.93 1.23
C GLN A 23 25.76 -8.93 2.28
N SER A 24 25.28 -8.44 3.43
CA SER A 24 24.56 -9.27 4.40
C SER A 24 23.17 -9.61 3.87
N LYS A 25 23.05 -10.83 3.34
CA LYS A 25 21.80 -11.57 3.22
C LYS A 25 21.45 -12.14 4.60
N GLU A 26 20.87 -11.36 5.51
CA GLU A 26 20.33 -11.94 6.75
C GLU A 26 19.33 -11.04 7.46
N TYR A 27 18.08 -11.00 6.97
CA TYR A 27 16.92 -10.64 7.78
C TYR A 27 15.71 -11.47 7.33
N GLN A 28 15.84 -12.79 7.52
CA GLN A 28 14.74 -13.75 7.53
C GLN A 28 14.96 -14.74 8.68
N ALA A 29 15.05 -14.23 9.90
CA ALA A 29 14.95 -15.03 11.11
C ALA A 29 14.74 -14.08 12.29
N ASN A 30 13.49 -13.94 12.72
CA ASN A 30 13.07 -13.70 14.12
C ASN A 30 11.55 -13.49 14.15
N LEU A 31 10.80 -14.54 13.83
CA LEU A 31 9.46 -14.72 14.39
C LEU A 31 9.66 -15.49 15.69
N ALA A 32 9.82 -14.74 16.78
CA ALA A 32 9.80 -15.31 18.11
C ALA A 32 8.38 -15.82 18.41
N SER A 33 8.33 -17.08 18.78
CA SER A 33 7.17 -17.86 19.19
C SER A 33 6.36 -17.21 20.31
N GLU A 34 5.06 -16.99 20.07
CA GLU A 34 4.08 -16.71 21.11
C GLU A 34 3.37 -18.01 21.53
N SER A 35 3.27 -18.23 22.85
CA SER A 35 2.58 -19.38 23.45
C SER A 35 1.05 -19.27 23.33
N PRO A 36 0.33 -20.40 23.22
CA PRO A 36 -1.10 -20.40 22.96
C PRO A 36 -1.90 -20.11 24.23
N VAL A 37 -2.77 -19.11 24.20
CA VAL A 37 -3.85 -18.95 25.19
C VAL A 37 -5.07 -19.74 24.69
N ALA A 38 -5.45 -20.74 25.45
CA ALA A 38 -6.59 -21.61 25.19
C ALA A 38 -7.91 -20.86 25.37
N HIS A 39 -8.75 -20.83 24.34
CA HIS A 39 -10.19 -20.72 24.50
C HIS A 39 -10.88 -21.93 23.85
N LYS A 40 -11.76 -22.55 24.66
CA LYS A 40 -12.47 -23.78 24.36
C LYS A 40 -13.45 -23.61 23.20
N THR A 41 -13.46 -24.69 22.44
CA THR A 41 -14.27 -25.13 21.31
C THR A 41 -15.77 -24.83 21.38
N GLU A 42 -16.31 -24.40 20.24
CA GLU A 42 -17.47 -25.07 19.64
C GLU A 42 -17.35 -25.00 18.11
N PHE A 43 -17.03 -26.15 17.50
CA PHE A 43 -16.98 -26.33 16.05
C PHE A 43 -18.40 -26.65 15.55
N GLN A 44 -18.94 -25.80 14.69
CA GLN A 44 -19.95 -26.19 13.71
C GLN A 44 -19.58 -25.64 12.33
N ASN A 45 -19.52 -26.57 11.38
CA ASN A 45 -19.22 -26.37 9.97
C ASN A 45 -19.97 -25.20 9.35
N SER A 46 -19.29 -24.37 8.56
CA SER A 46 -19.80 -23.90 7.27
C SER A 46 -18.75 -23.06 6.55
N ALA A 47 -18.70 -23.15 5.22
CA ALA A 47 -17.87 -22.35 4.33
C ALA A 47 -18.29 -20.86 4.28
N THR A 48 -18.68 -20.29 5.42
CA THR A 48 -19.38 -19.01 5.56
C THR A 48 -18.56 -17.95 6.31
N SER A 49 -17.30 -18.21 6.67
CA SER A 49 -16.49 -17.25 7.43
C SER A 49 -15.70 -16.23 6.56
N TRP A 50 -15.76 -16.34 5.23
CA TRP A 50 -15.03 -15.46 4.29
C TRP A 50 -15.62 -14.05 4.17
N SER A 51 -16.95 -13.92 4.12
CA SER A 51 -17.58 -12.74 3.51
C SER A 51 -17.46 -11.45 4.32
N ARG A 52 -17.22 -11.48 5.64
CA ARG A 52 -17.14 -10.23 6.42
C ARG A 52 -15.72 -9.71 6.65
N GLN A 53 -14.73 -10.60 6.72
CA GLN A 53 -13.35 -10.20 7.06
C GLN A 53 -12.55 -9.75 5.83
N ALA A 54 -12.95 -10.18 4.63
CA ALA A 54 -12.20 -9.94 3.40
C ALA A 54 -12.92 -8.97 2.43
N THR A 55 -14.22 -8.71 2.58
CA THR A 55 -14.89 -7.68 1.76
C THR A 55 -14.28 -6.31 2.01
N GLY A 56 -14.03 -5.57 0.94
CA GLY A 56 -13.45 -4.24 1.03
C GLY A 56 -12.62 -3.86 -0.19
N ASN A 57 -11.95 -2.72 -0.06
CA ASN A 57 -11.03 -2.22 -1.06
C ASN A 57 -9.60 -2.39 -0.55
N PHE A 58 -8.73 -2.84 -1.44
CA PHE A 58 -7.31 -3.03 -1.16
C PHE A 58 -6.48 -2.39 -2.26
N LYS A 59 -5.42 -1.66 -1.89
CA LYS A 59 -4.62 -0.91 -2.85
C LYS A 59 -3.13 -1.02 -2.56
N ALA A 60 -2.33 -0.95 -3.62
CA ALA A 60 -0.90 -0.74 -3.52
C ALA A 60 -0.40 0.20 -4.62
N LEU A 61 0.56 1.04 -4.26
CA LEU A 61 1.40 1.79 -5.20
C LEU A 61 2.73 1.04 -5.30
N LEU A 62 3.02 0.52 -6.49
CA LEU A 62 4.16 -0.35 -6.72
C LEU A 62 5.29 0.37 -7.45
N PRO A 63 6.56 -0.03 -7.20
CA PRO A 63 7.66 0.34 -8.07
C PRO A 63 7.35 -0.06 -9.52
N CYS A 64 7.84 0.75 -10.46
CA CYS A 64 7.70 0.46 -11.88
C CYS A 64 8.99 0.76 -12.64
N ASP A 65 9.61 -0.28 -13.20
CA ASP A 65 10.90 -0.16 -13.88
C ASP A 65 10.82 0.63 -15.19
N HIS A 66 9.65 0.59 -15.84
CA HIS A 66 9.47 1.12 -17.19
C HIS A 66 8.26 2.04 -17.30
N CYS A 67 7.68 2.47 -16.19
CA CYS A 67 6.53 3.35 -16.16
C CYS A 67 6.64 4.34 -14.99
N GLU A 68 5.87 5.42 -15.05
CA GLU A 68 5.89 6.45 -14.01
C GLU A 68 5.12 5.98 -12.77
N GLN A 69 4.05 5.21 -12.95
CA GLN A 69 3.23 4.71 -11.86
C GLN A 69 2.63 3.35 -12.15
N HIS A 70 2.57 2.52 -11.12
CA HIS A 70 1.89 1.23 -11.15
C HIS A 70 1.02 1.11 -9.91
N VAL A 71 -0.29 0.98 -10.10
CA VAL A 71 -1.27 0.89 -9.02
C VAL A 71 -2.08 -0.38 -9.21
N ILE A 72 -2.22 -1.17 -8.14
CA ILE A 72 -3.17 -2.27 -8.09
C ILE A 72 -4.28 -1.87 -7.14
N HIS A 73 -5.53 -1.92 -7.61
CA HIS A 73 -6.73 -1.79 -6.78
C HIS A 73 -7.56 -3.06 -6.90
N LEU A 74 -7.73 -3.77 -5.79
CA LEU A 74 -8.58 -4.94 -5.67
C LEU A 74 -9.80 -4.59 -4.82
N ARG A 75 -10.99 -4.80 -5.37
CA ARG A 75 -12.26 -4.77 -4.64
C ARG A 75 -12.76 -6.20 -4.48
N MET A 76 -13.00 -6.62 -3.25
CA MET A 76 -13.65 -7.89 -2.93
C MET A 76 -15.07 -7.63 -2.46
N ASN A 77 -16.04 -8.33 -3.03
CA ASN A 77 -17.46 -8.15 -2.77
C ASN A 77 -18.03 -9.28 -1.90
N ASP A 78 -19.11 -9.00 -1.18
CA ASP A 78 -19.80 -9.95 -0.30
C ASP A 78 -20.32 -11.21 -1.03
N ASN A 79 -20.61 -11.08 -2.33
CA ASN A 79 -21.08 -12.18 -3.18
C ASN A 79 -19.94 -13.05 -3.72
N GLN A 80 -18.74 -12.99 -3.13
CA GLN A 80 -17.56 -13.75 -3.54
C GLN A 80 -17.08 -13.45 -4.96
N THR A 81 -17.37 -12.24 -5.45
CA THR A 81 -16.78 -11.73 -6.70
C THR A 81 -15.70 -10.71 -6.39
N PHE A 82 -14.80 -10.48 -7.36
CA PHE A 82 -13.81 -9.43 -7.27
C PHE A 82 -13.79 -8.57 -8.53
N GLN A 83 -13.28 -7.35 -8.37
CA GLN A 83 -12.88 -6.46 -9.44
C GLN A 83 -11.46 -6.00 -9.15
N LEU A 84 -10.56 -6.16 -10.10
CA LEU A 84 -9.17 -5.75 -9.98
C LEU A 84 -8.81 -4.82 -11.13
N SER A 85 -8.21 -3.68 -10.79
CA SER A 85 -7.62 -2.73 -11.74
C SER A 85 -6.11 -2.72 -11.57
N ASP A 86 -5.37 -3.17 -12.59
CA ASP A 86 -3.92 -2.97 -12.73
C ASP A 86 -3.69 -1.78 -13.66
N ILE A 87 -3.28 -0.66 -13.06
CA ILE A 87 -3.09 0.62 -13.73
C ILE A 87 -1.59 0.88 -13.88
N LYS A 88 -1.15 1.09 -15.11
CA LYS A 88 0.21 1.54 -15.42
C LYS A 88 0.17 2.85 -16.20
N ARG A 89 0.92 3.84 -15.73
CA ARG A 89 1.02 5.17 -16.36
C ARG A 89 2.43 5.39 -16.88
N TRP A 90 2.52 5.93 -18.08
CA TRP A 90 3.73 6.46 -18.69
C TRP A 90 3.47 7.92 -19.09
N LYS A 91 4.54 8.68 -19.39
CA LYS A 91 4.46 10.09 -19.82
C LYS A 91 3.35 10.40 -20.82
N GLN A 92 3.16 9.52 -21.81
CA GLN A 92 2.26 9.76 -22.96
C GLN A 92 1.10 8.76 -23.05
N ARG A 93 1.02 7.76 -22.17
CA ARG A 93 -0.01 6.73 -22.24
C ARG A 93 -0.39 6.25 -20.86
N HIS A 94 -1.65 5.89 -20.69
CA HIS A 94 -2.09 5.10 -19.54
C HIS A 94 -2.64 3.77 -20.05
N ARG A 95 -2.50 2.73 -19.24
CA ARG A 95 -3.15 1.44 -19.47
C ARG A 95 -3.80 1.02 -18.17
N GLU A 96 -5.07 0.68 -18.25
CA GLU A 96 -5.81 0.04 -17.17
C GLU A 96 -6.22 -1.35 -17.67
N ASN A 97 -5.87 -2.37 -16.90
CA ASN A 97 -6.33 -3.73 -17.12
C ASN A 97 -7.35 -4.07 -16.04
N LEU A 98 -8.63 -4.09 -16.41
CA LEU A 98 -9.70 -4.49 -15.53
C LEU A 98 -9.91 -6.00 -15.62
N VAL A 99 -9.87 -6.67 -14.47
CA VAL A 99 -10.09 -8.11 -14.34
C VAL A 99 -11.20 -8.34 -13.34
N THR A 100 -12.19 -9.12 -13.73
CA THR A 100 -13.33 -9.49 -12.90
C THR A 100 -13.42 -11.01 -12.80
N GLY A 101 -14.07 -11.49 -11.74
CA GLY A 101 -14.29 -12.92 -11.57
C GLY A 101 -14.72 -13.30 -10.17
N THR A 102 -14.45 -14.55 -9.80
CA THR A 102 -14.92 -15.19 -8.57
C THR A 102 -13.77 -15.57 -7.65
N ILE A 103 -14.09 -15.67 -6.37
CA ILE A 103 -13.15 -16.01 -5.30
C ILE A 103 -13.46 -17.42 -4.80
N HIS A 104 -12.46 -18.28 -4.77
CA HIS A 104 -12.60 -19.66 -4.28
C HIS A 104 -11.52 -19.97 -3.24
N ALA A 105 -11.84 -20.83 -2.27
CA ALA A 105 -10.82 -21.36 -1.37
C ALA A 105 -9.78 -22.15 -2.16
N ALA A 106 -8.49 -21.96 -1.86
CA ALA A 106 -7.45 -22.81 -2.41
C ALA A 106 -7.60 -24.22 -1.81
N GLN A 107 -8.16 -25.16 -2.57
CA GLN A 107 -8.18 -26.56 -2.13
C GLN A 107 -6.82 -27.20 -2.43
N ASP A 108 -6.23 -27.82 -1.41
CA ASP A 108 -5.00 -28.59 -1.58
C ASP A 108 -5.38 -29.95 -2.19
N ASN A 109 -4.99 -30.20 -3.44
CA ASN A 109 -5.21 -31.48 -4.13
C ASN A 109 -4.25 -32.57 -3.62
N LYS A 110 -4.26 -32.84 -2.30
CA LYS A 110 -3.60 -34.01 -1.71
C LYS A 110 -4.65 -34.87 -0.99
N GLN A 111 -4.62 -36.16 -1.33
CA GLN A 111 -5.53 -37.26 -1.00
C GLN A 111 -6.26 -37.23 0.36
N PRO A 112 -7.43 -37.89 0.45
CA PRO A 112 -8.25 -37.93 1.66
C PRO A 112 -7.70 -38.96 2.66
N GLN A 113 -6.56 -38.69 3.31
CA GLN A 113 -6.09 -39.50 4.45
C GLN A 113 -4.94 -38.82 5.20
N HIS A 114 -5.22 -37.64 5.75
CA HIS A 114 -4.74 -37.10 7.02
C HIS A 114 -5.17 -35.65 7.03
N LEU A 115 -6.18 -35.30 7.82
CA LEU A 115 -6.53 -33.91 8.12
C LEU A 115 -5.38 -33.30 8.93
N SER A 116 -4.32 -32.89 8.24
CA SER A 116 -3.48 -31.80 8.69
C SER A 116 -4.15 -30.54 8.18
N GLN A 117 -4.64 -29.71 9.09
CA GLN A 117 -5.33 -28.45 8.84
C GLN A 117 -4.44 -27.51 8.00
N THR A 118 -4.53 -27.61 6.68
CA THR A 118 -3.95 -26.59 5.78
C THR A 118 -4.72 -25.30 6.01
N THR A 119 -3.99 -24.32 6.51
CA THR A 119 -4.43 -22.99 6.95
C THR A 119 -5.47 -22.38 6.02
N ALA A 120 -6.67 -22.12 6.56
CA ALA A 120 -7.84 -21.59 5.88
C ALA A 120 -7.72 -20.12 5.42
N ASN A 121 -6.49 -19.66 5.14
CA ASN A 121 -6.17 -18.26 4.86
C ASN A 121 -5.69 -18.02 3.43
N GLU A 122 -5.83 -18.98 2.51
CA GLU A 122 -5.46 -18.82 1.10
C GLU A 122 -6.66 -18.99 0.17
N TRP A 123 -6.80 -18.07 -0.79
CA TRP A 123 -7.86 -18.07 -1.79
C TRP A 123 -7.32 -17.81 -3.19
N LEU A 124 -8.06 -18.28 -4.19
CA LEU A 124 -7.79 -18.11 -5.60
C LEU A 124 -8.78 -17.11 -6.19
N LEU A 125 -8.24 -16.17 -6.96
CA LEU A 125 -9.00 -15.28 -7.82
C LEU A 125 -9.06 -15.92 -9.21
N ASN A 126 -10.25 -16.34 -9.61
CA ASN A 126 -10.49 -16.91 -10.93
C ASN A 126 -11.19 -15.89 -11.81
N THR A 127 -10.68 -15.66 -13.01
CA THR A 127 -11.34 -14.81 -14.01
C THR A 127 -12.66 -15.42 -14.47
N GLU A 128 -13.50 -14.63 -15.14
CA GLU A 128 -14.80 -15.09 -15.67
C GLU A 128 -14.72 -16.30 -16.61
N ASN A 129 -13.58 -16.50 -17.30
CA ASN A 129 -13.32 -17.67 -18.14
C ASN A 129 -12.83 -18.92 -17.36
N GLY A 130 -12.76 -18.84 -16.02
CA GLY A 130 -12.34 -19.94 -15.14
C GLY A 130 -10.82 -20.09 -14.97
N GLU A 131 -10.00 -19.20 -15.54
CA GLU A 131 -8.55 -19.23 -15.36
C GLU A 131 -8.14 -18.67 -13.98
N VAL A 132 -7.17 -19.30 -13.34
CA VAL A 132 -6.61 -18.79 -12.07
C VAL A 132 -5.72 -17.58 -12.36
N TYR A 133 -6.15 -16.41 -11.90
CA TYR A 133 -5.49 -15.12 -12.11
C TYR A 133 -4.49 -14.77 -11.01
N ALA A 134 -4.87 -14.97 -9.76
CA ALA A 134 -4.00 -14.69 -8.61
C ALA A 134 -4.32 -15.60 -7.42
N ARG A 135 -3.38 -15.69 -6.50
CA ARG A 135 -3.61 -16.23 -5.15
C ARG A 135 -3.52 -15.11 -4.14
N ILE A 136 -4.44 -15.10 -3.18
CA ILE A 136 -4.46 -14.12 -2.09
C ILE A 136 -4.37 -14.83 -0.74
N GLN A 137 -3.70 -14.17 0.21
CA GLN A 137 -3.65 -14.58 1.60
C GLN A 137 -3.96 -13.40 2.49
N LEU A 138 -4.93 -13.57 3.38
CA LEU A 138 -5.31 -12.55 4.36
C LEU A 138 -4.27 -12.50 5.48
N THR A 139 -3.90 -11.29 5.88
CA THR A 139 -2.98 -11.00 6.97
C THR A 139 -3.61 -9.98 7.92
N THR A 140 -2.98 -9.75 9.07
CA THR A 140 -3.40 -8.73 10.04
C THR A 140 -3.38 -7.30 9.48
N HIS A 141 -2.61 -7.04 8.42
CA HIS A 141 -2.38 -5.69 7.88
C HIS A 141 -2.89 -5.50 6.45
N GLY A 142 -3.57 -6.49 5.87
CA GLY A 142 -3.97 -6.47 4.46
C GLY A 142 -3.82 -7.83 3.78
N LEU A 143 -3.53 -7.82 2.48
CA LEU A 143 -3.46 -9.01 1.64
C LEU A 143 -2.06 -9.22 1.07
N LYS A 144 -1.52 -10.42 1.23
CA LYS A 144 -0.47 -10.91 0.33
C LYS A 144 -1.13 -11.34 -0.97
N PHE A 145 -0.70 -10.76 -2.08
CA PHE A 145 -1.26 -10.94 -3.41
C PHE A 145 -0.19 -11.50 -4.34
N ASN A 146 -0.33 -12.76 -4.74
CA ASN A 146 0.57 -13.43 -5.67
C ASN A 146 -0.06 -13.43 -7.06
N LEU A 147 0.42 -12.53 -7.92
CA LEU A 147 -0.06 -12.42 -9.30
C LEU A 147 0.57 -13.51 -10.17
N TYR A 148 -0.26 -14.33 -10.82
CA TYR A 148 0.24 -15.29 -11.80
C TYR A 148 0.58 -14.58 -13.10
N LYS A 149 1.87 -14.51 -13.47
CA LYS A 149 2.23 -14.10 -14.82
C LYS A 149 1.76 -15.18 -15.79
N GLN A 150 0.76 -14.88 -16.62
CA GLN A 150 0.42 -15.68 -17.79
C GLN A 150 1.62 -15.67 -18.75
N LYS A 151 2.51 -16.66 -18.63
CA LYS A 151 3.31 -17.08 -19.77
C LYS A 151 2.49 -18.14 -20.50
N ASN A 152 2.07 -17.82 -21.73
CA ASN A 152 1.43 -18.74 -22.67
C ASN A 152 2.40 -19.82 -23.19
N ILE A 153 3.18 -20.43 -22.31
CA ILE A 153 4.12 -21.49 -22.64
C ILE A 153 3.74 -22.67 -21.77
N LYS A 154 3.19 -23.71 -22.40
CA LYS A 154 2.98 -25.02 -21.76
C LYS A 154 4.32 -25.44 -21.11
N ASP A 155 4.24 -25.93 -19.88
CA ASP A 155 5.36 -26.51 -19.12
C ASP A 155 6.41 -25.54 -18.53
N GLN A 156 6.17 -24.22 -18.50
CA GLN A 156 6.97 -23.32 -17.66
C GLN A 156 6.32 -23.06 -16.30
N PRO A 157 7.11 -23.00 -15.21
CA PRO A 157 6.58 -22.63 -13.91
C PRO A 157 5.98 -21.22 -13.98
N LYS A 158 4.74 -21.06 -13.48
CA LYS A 158 4.11 -19.76 -13.34
C LYS A 158 4.99 -18.90 -12.44
N ILE A 159 5.50 -17.79 -12.98
CA ILE A 159 6.24 -16.82 -12.17
C ILE A 159 5.21 -16.04 -11.37
N GLU A 160 5.20 -16.24 -10.05
CA GLU A 160 4.40 -15.46 -9.12
C GLU A 160 5.15 -14.15 -8.80
N THR A 161 4.47 -13.01 -8.90
CA THR A 161 4.97 -11.76 -8.34
C THR A 161 4.16 -11.46 -7.09
N GLN A 162 4.81 -11.50 -5.93
CA GLN A 162 4.18 -11.17 -4.67
C GLN A 162 4.14 -9.66 -4.47
N VAL A 163 2.96 -9.17 -4.11
CA VAL A 163 2.67 -7.79 -3.77
C VAL A 163 1.89 -7.78 -2.47
N PHE A 164 2.06 -6.74 -1.65
CA PHE A 164 1.19 -6.51 -0.51
C PHE A 164 0.15 -5.44 -0.83
N LEU A 165 -1.14 -5.75 -0.66
CA LEU A 165 -2.24 -4.79 -0.84
C LEU A 165 -2.78 -4.38 0.52
N HIS A 166 -2.83 -3.07 0.75
CA HIS A 166 -3.30 -2.52 2.02
C HIS A 166 -4.81 -2.30 1.98
N PRO A 167 -5.55 -2.54 3.08
CA PRO A 167 -6.95 -2.18 3.16
C PRO A 167 -7.07 -0.66 3.08
N VAL A 168 -8.05 -0.18 2.33
CA VAL A 168 -8.29 1.25 2.15
C VAL A 168 -9.75 1.62 2.32
N GLU A 169 -9.95 2.81 2.90
CA GLU A 169 -11.28 3.38 3.12
C GLU A 169 -11.32 4.82 2.61
N SER A 170 -12.44 5.20 1.99
CA SER A 170 -12.60 6.55 1.45
C SER A 170 -12.50 7.60 2.55
N MET A 171 -11.73 8.65 2.26
CA MET A 171 -11.53 9.80 3.12
C MET A 171 -12.15 11.03 2.47
N LYS A 172 -12.81 11.87 3.27
CA LYS A 172 -13.38 13.11 2.77
C LYS A 172 -12.27 14.08 2.35
N VAL A 173 -12.47 14.76 1.22
CA VAL A 173 -11.56 15.78 0.73
C VAL A 173 -12.31 17.11 0.61
N SER A 174 -11.74 18.18 1.17
CA SER A 174 -12.17 19.56 0.93
C SER A 174 -11.18 20.19 -0.04
N ASN A 175 -11.53 20.21 -1.33
CA ASN A 175 -10.64 20.67 -2.38
C ASN A 175 -10.95 22.12 -2.80
N ALA A 176 -9.98 23.02 -2.65
CA ALA A 176 -10.09 24.41 -3.12
C ALA A 176 -9.66 24.60 -4.59
N LEU A 177 -8.98 23.63 -5.19
CA LEU A 177 -8.43 23.73 -6.54
C LEU A 177 -9.52 23.60 -7.60
N LYS A 178 -9.58 24.58 -8.51
CA LYS A 178 -10.47 24.53 -9.67
C LYS A 178 -9.91 23.57 -10.72
N HIS A 179 -10.79 22.82 -11.37
CA HIS A 179 -10.45 21.86 -12.44
C HIS A 179 -9.49 20.74 -12.01
N VAL A 180 -9.50 20.40 -10.72
CA VAL A 180 -8.78 19.25 -10.19
C VAL A 180 -9.78 18.42 -9.41
N ASP A 181 -9.87 17.13 -9.71
CA ASP A 181 -10.65 16.18 -8.91
C ASP A 181 -9.69 15.40 -8.02
N ILE A 182 -9.98 15.34 -6.71
CA ILE A 182 -9.10 14.70 -5.73
C ILE A 182 -9.94 13.76 -4.88
N GLN A 183 -9.56 12.49 -4.91
CA GLN A 183 -10.10 11.44 -4.07
C GLN A 183 -9.00 11.00 -3.11
N ALA A 184 -9.33 10.80 -1.84
CA ALA A 184 -8.40 10.29 -0.86
C ALA A 184 -8.93 9.00 -0.24
N GLU A 185 -8.02 8.10 0.10
CA GLU A 185 -8.30 6.89 0.83
C GLU A 185 -7.29 6.73 1.96
N HIS A 186 -7.76 6.46 3.17
CA HIS A 186 -6.93 6.12 4.31
C HIS A 186 -6.42 4.69 4.17
N VAL A 187 -5.14 4.46 4.44
CA VAL A 187 -4.48 3.16 4.40
C VAL A 187 -4.48 2.57 5.81
N GLN A 188 -5.20 1.47 6.01
CA GLN A 188 -5.31 0.85 7.33
C GLN A 188 -3.99 0.18 7.74
N ASN A 189 -3.48 0.59 8.91
CA ASN A 189 -2.45 -0.07 9.72
C ASN A 189 -1.19 -0.54 8.96
N ILE A 190 -0.19 0.33 8.87
CA ILE A 190 1.20 -0.06 8.57
C ILE A 190 2.14 0.74 9.48
N GLU A 191 2.95 0.03 10.27
CA GLU A 191 4.12 0.52 11.01
C GLU A 191 3.99 1.88 11.73
N VAL A 192 3.53 1.77 12.97
CA VAL A 192 3.76 2.74 14.05
C VAL A 192 5.26 3.00 14.22
N LYS A 193 5.75 4.18 13.81
CA LYS A 193 7.03 4.71 14.27
C LYS A 193 6.76 5.69 15.41
N GLU A 194 6.89 5.22 16.65
CA GLU A 194 6.79 6.08 17.82
C GLU A 194 7.90 7.14 17.79
N LEU A 195 7.50 8.41 17.78
CA LEU A 195 8.36 9.55 18.02
C LEU A 195 7.99 10.09 19.38
N ASN A 196 8.74 9.70 20.44
CA ASN A 196 8.68 10.21 21.81
C ASN A 196 7.38 11.00 22.13
N ASP A 197 6.33 10.24 22.48
CA ASP A 197 4.87 10.54 22.52
C ASP A 197 4.14 9.64 21.50
N PRO A 198 2.90 9.16 21.75
CA PRO A 198 2.23 8.19 20.88
C PRO A 198 1.64 8.85 19.61
N VAL A 199 2.44 9.64 18.91
CA VAL A 199 2.13 10.20 17.60
C VAL A 199 2.50 9.13 16.56
N MET A 200 1.53 8.75 15.74
CA MET A 200 1.70 7.72 14.72
C MET A 200 1.64 8.31 13.32
N ALA A 201 2.38 7.71 12.40
CA ALA A 201 2.26 8.01 10.98
C ALA A 201 1.01 7.31 10.42
N HIS A 202 0.11 8.09 9.82
CA HIS A 202 -1.08 7.60 9.14
C HIS A 202 -0.96 7.88 7.65
N ASP A 203 -1.01 6.82 6.85
CA ASP A 203 -0.83 6.87 5.41
C ASP A 203 -2.16 7.02 4.66
N TYR A 204 -2.13 7.80 3.58
CA TYR A 204 -3.26 8.03 2.69
C TYR A 204 -2.79 7.93 1.24
N PHE A 205 -3.65 7.35 0.40
CA PHE A 205 -3.50 7.41 -1.06
C PHE A 205 -4.42 8.48 -1.62
N LEU A 206 -3.84 9.46 -2.32
CA LEU A 206 -4.60 10.48 -3.03
C LEU A 206 -4.55 10.16 -4.53
N ALA A 207 -5.71 10.06 -5.16
CA ALA A 207 -5.87 10.02 -6.60
C ALA A 207 -6.26 11.42 -7.09
N ILE A 208 -5.34 12.08 -7.78
CA ILE A 208 -5.48 13.46 -8.22
C ILE A 208 -5.61 13.47 -9.74
N HIS A 209 -6.74 13.93 -10.24
CA HIS A 209 -7.01 14.10 -11.66
C HIS A 209 -6.97 15.59 -12.00
N ASN A 210 -5.89 16.01 -12.64
CA ASN A 210 -5.74 17.35 -13.16
C ASN A 210 -6.50 17.49 -14.48
N GLN A 211 -7.66 18.15 -14.45
CA GLN A 211 -8.52 18.39 -15.61
C GLN A 211 -8.27 19.78 -16.22
N SER A 212 -7.20 20.47 -15.80
CA SER A 212 -6.80 21.76 -16.38
C SER A 212 -5.91 21.57 -17.61
N ASN A 213 -5.65 22.67 -18.32
CA ASN A 213 -4.74 22.70 -19.47
C ASN A 213 -3.27 22.98 -19.09
N GLN A 214 -2.96 23.04 -17.79
CA GLN A 214 -1.63 23.32 -17.27
C GLN A 214 -1.18 22.20 -16.32
N ALA A 215 0.13 22.06 -16.13
CA ALA A 215 0.64 21.17 -15.10
C ALA A 215 0.28 21.71 -13.71
N LEU A 216 -0.13 20.82 -12.81
CA LEU A 216 -0.42 21.13 -11.42
C LEU A 216 0.79 20.79 -10.56
N GLN A 217 1.34 21.78 -9.87
CA GLN A 217 2.34 21.55 -8.82
C GLN A 217 1.63 21.62 -7.46
N LEU A 218 1.75 20.55 -6.68
CA LEU A 218 1.34 20.54 -5.28
C LEU A 218 2.57 20.59 -4.39
N HIS A 219 2.45 21.28 -3.28
CA HIS A 219 3.41 21.26 -2.19
C HIS A 219 2.83 20.50 -1.00
N ALA A 220 3.69 19.93 -0.16
CA ALA A 220 3.25 19.27 1.07
C ALA A 220 2.44 20.24 1.97
N SER A 221 2.77 21.52 1.97
CA SER A 221 2.06 22.57 2.69
C SER A 221 0.61 22.79 2.23
N ASP A 222 0.27 22.36 1.03
CA ASP A 222 -1.07 22.51 0.46
C ASP A 222 -2.01 21.41 0.98
N LEU A 223 -1.45 20.35 1.58
CA LEU A 223 -2.15 19.19 2.08
C LEU A 223 -2.21 19.23 3.61
N ILE A 224 -3.42 19.37 4.15
CA ILE A 224 -3.65 19.44 5.60
C ILE A 224 -4.74 18.46 5.99
N LEU A 225 -4.49 17.68 7.04
CA LEU A 225 -5.53 16.88 7.67
C LEU A 225 -6.18 17.68 8.80
N LEU A 226 -7.51 17.69 8.84
CA LEU A 226 -8.29 18.16 9.97
C LEU A 226 -8.88 16.98 10.73
N ASP A 227 -8.77 17.01 12.06
CA ASP A 227 -9.55 16.13 12.92
C ASP A 227 -10.95 16.70 13.20
N GLN A 228 -11.75 15.94 13.96
CA GLN A 228 -13.09 16.35 14.38
C GLN A 228 -13.11 17.55 15.35
N GLN A 229 -11.96 17.92 15.91
CA GLN A 229 -11.77 19.08 16.79
C GLN A 229 -11.15 20.27 16.03
N TYR A 230 -11.05 20.19 14.70
CA TYR A 230 -10.45 21.20 13.82
C TYR A 230 -8.96 21.48 14.07
N GLN A 231 -8.22 20.53 14.66
CA GLN A 231 -6.77 20.60 14.70
C GLN A 231 -6.20 20.31 13.32
N GLU A 232 -5.18 21.09 12.92
CA GLU A 232 -4.49 20.93 11.64
C GLU A 232 -3.24 20.07 11.80
N TYR A 233 -3.08 19.06 10.94
CA TYR A 233 -1.87 18.26 10.83
C TYR A 233 -1.28 18.41 9.43
N ALA A 234 -0.01 18.81 9.37
CA ALA A 234 0.70 18.99 8.11
C ALA A 234 1.04 17.65 7.46
N ALA A 235 0.93 17.58 6.14
CA ALA A 235 1.36 16.42 5.39
C ALA A 235 2.88 16.27 5.38
N VAL A 236 3.33 15.02 5.40
CA VAL A 236 4.68 14.59 5.07
C VAL A 236 4.59 13.74 3.81
N VAL A 237 5.30 14.17 2.77
CA VAL A 237 5.25 13.54 1.45
C VAL A 237 6.67 13.33 0.96
N ASP A 238 6.95 12.14 0.43
CA ASP A 238 8.20 11.93 -0.28
C ASP A 238 8.25 12.87 -1.50
N PRO A 239 9.33 13.67 -1.67
CA PRO A 239 9.46 14.58 -2.80
C PRO A 239 9.24 13.93 -4.17
N GLN A 240 9.53 12.63 -4.33
CA GLN A 240 9.29 11.91 -5.59
C GLN A 240 7.81 11.83 -5.96
N PHE A 241 6.90 11.92 -4.99
CA PHE A 241 5.45 11.94 -5.22
C PHE A 241 4.91 13.35 -5.50
N LEU A 242 5.69 14.41 -5.27
CA LEU A 242 5.32 15.80 -5.52
C LEU A 242 5.81 16.33 -6.89
N VAL A 243 6.10 15.44 -7.84
CA VAL A 243 6.39 15.87 -9.22
C VAL A 243 5.15 16.53 -9.85
N PRO A 244 5.32 17.54 -10.73
CA PRO A 244 4.20 18.20 -11.37
C PRO A 244 3.28 17.19 -12.08
N ILE A 245 1.98 17.28 -11.80
CA ILE A 245 0.95 16.44 -12.41
C ILE A 245 0.60 17.06 -13.77
N PRO A 246 0.87 16.40 -14.90
CA PRO A 246 0.62 16.99 -16.21
C PRO A 246 -0.86 17.33 -16.44
N ALA A 247 -1.11 18.25 -17.37
CA ALA A 247 -2.46 18.60 -17.80
C ALA A 247 -3.22 17.36 -18.29
N GLN A 248 -4.52 17.29 -17.98
CA GLN A 248 -5.41 16.18 -18.38
C GLN A 248 -4.93 14.79 -17.93
N GLN A 249 -4.18 14.70 -16.82
CA GLN A 249 -3.67 13.43 -16.31
C GLN A 249 -4.09 13.17 -14.87
N LYS A 250 -4.21 11.87 -14.56
CA LYS A 250 -4.44 11.34 -13.22
C LYS A 250 -3.14 10.79 -12.65
N GLN A 251 -2.85 11.14 -11.40
CA GLN A 251 -1.68 10.69 -10.65
C GLN A 251 -2.10 10.21 -9.26
N TRP A 252 -1.44 9.15 -8.78
CA TRP A 252 -1.61 8.67 -7.40
C TRP A 252 -0.42 9.07 -6.55
N ILE A 253 -0.65 9.55 -5.34
CA ILE A 253 0.42 9.89 -4.41
C ILE A 253 0.15 9.23 -3.06
N LYS A 254 1.22 8.88 -2.35
CA LYS A 254 1.16 8.48 -0.95
C LYS A 254 1.52 9.69 -0.09
N VAL A 255 0.67 9.99 0.88
CA VAL A 255 0.84 11.11 1.83
C VAL A 255 0.72 10.55 3.24
N SER A 256 1.57 11.01 4.15
CA SER A 256 1.51 10.63 5.56
C SER A 256 1.16 11.83 6.42
N PHE A 257 0.38 11.63 7.47
CA PHE A 257 0.14 12.63 8.52
C PHE A 257 0.51 12.05 9.87
N TYR A 258 1.06 12.89 10.75
CA TYR A 258 1.48 12.47 12.10
C TYR A 258 0.49 13.02 13.12
N TYR A 259 -0.29 12.14 13.73
CA TYR A 259 -1.25 12.51 14.78
C TYR A 259 -1.47 11.35 15.77
N PRO A 260 -2.01 11.60 16.98
CA PRO A 260 -2.23 10.56 17.97
C PRO A 260 -3.31 9.55 17.55
N THR A 261 -3.16 8.27 17.92
CA THR A 261 -4.17 7.23 17.61
C THR A 261 -5.53 7.45 18.28
N SER A 262 -5.57 8.26 19.35
CA SER A 262 -6.81 8.68 20.00
C SER A 262 -7.60 9.70 19.19
N VAL A 263 -6.99 10.31 18.18
CA VAL A 263 -7.62 11.33 17.32
C VAL A 263 -8.26 10.67 16.12
N GLN A 264 -9.48 11.11 15.81
CA GLN A 264 -10.19 10.68 14.61
C GLN A 264 -10.08 11.74 13.53
N ALA A 265 -9.44 11.38 12.42
CA ALA A 265 -9.39 12.19 11.21
C ALA A 265 -10.79 12.46 10.63
N ASP A 266 -11.05 13.68 10.15
CA ASP A 266 -12.33 14.07 9.54
C ASP A 266 -12.18 14.35 8.03
N VAL A 267 -11.30 15.27 7.64
CA VAL A 267 -11.17 15.70 6.24
C VAL A 267 -9.74 16.06 5.87
N ILE A 268 -9.33 15.71 4.65
CA ILE A 268 -8.10 16.25 4.05
C ILE A 268 -8.48 17.52 3.28
N LYS A 269 -7.94 18.66 3.71
CA LYS A 269 -8.07 19.95 3.06
C LYS A 269 -6.92 20.17 2.08
N ILE A 270 -7.27 20.53 0.84
CA ILE A 270 -6.34 20.93 -0.21
C ILE A 270 -6.49 22.44 -0.40
N LYS A 271 -5.42 23.18 -0.15
CA LYS A 271 -5.39 24.65 -0.25
C LYS A 271 -5.17 25.12 -1.68
#